data_AF-A0A2X3CNP6-F1
#
_entry.id   AF-A0A2X3CNP6-F1
#
_cell.length_a   1.000
_cell.length_b   1.000
_cell.length_c   1.000
_cell.angle_alpha   90.00
_cell.angle_beta   90.00
_cell.angle_gamma   90.00
#
_symmetry.space_group_name_H-M   'P 1'
#
loop_
_entity.id
_entity.type
_entity.pdbx_description
1 polymer ?
#
loop_
_entity_poly.entity_id
_entity_poly.type
_entity_poly.pdbx_seq_one_letter_code
_entity_poly.pdbx_strand_id
1 'polypeptide(L)'
;MIYRILLFYVGSLAVLLSLYPWRNVVEGGSPFVLIFHAIDSNIVANALNLVVLTAALSVYNSCVYCNSRMLFGLAQQGNAPRALLRVNHRGIPLTALAVSAVATALCVVINYVMPGKAFALLMALVVAALVINWAMICITHLKFRRAMQRAGKVTAFQSFAYPLTNWLCLLFLAAILGVMYLTPDIRISVCLIPVWLLILAAGYLLRRKSAPAPVAALEER
;
A
#
# COMPACT_ATOMS: atom_id res chain seq x y z
N MET A 1 16.95 -1.70 13.04
CA MET A 1 15.70 -2.03 12.32
C MET A 1 16.00 -2.50 10.90
N ILE A 2 16.55 -1.63 10.03
CA ILE A 2 16.80 -1.95 8.61
C ILE A 2 17.68 -3.20 8.42
N TYR A 3 18.81 -3.32 9.15
CA TYR A 3 19.69 -4.49 9.05
C TYR A 3 19.01 -5.80 9.46
N ARG A 4 18.09 -5.78 10.44
CA ARG A 4 17.32 -6.95 10.87
C ARG A 4 16.34 -7.36 9.79
N ILE A 5 15.60 -6.40 9.24
CA ILE A 5 14.66 -6.67 8.14
C ILE A 5 15.41 -7.23 6.94
N LEU A 6 16.56 -6.64 6.59
CA LEU A 6 17.36 -7.09 5.46
C LEU A 6 17.88 -8.52 5.67
N LEU A 7 18.42 -8.83 6.85
CA LEU A 7 18.91 -10.18 7.18
C LEU A 7 17.77 -11.21 7.20
N PHE A 8 16.67 -10.94 7.89
CA PHE A 8 15.56 -11.89 7.98
C PHE A 8 14.84 -12.05 6.63
N TYR A 9 14.61 -10.98 5.88
CA TYR A 9 13.89 -11.03 4.61
C TYR A 9 14.77 -11.56 3.48
N VAL A 10 15.93 -10.93 3.22
CA VAL A 10 16.82 -11.35 2.13
C VAL A 10 17.45 -12.70 2.44
N GLY A 11 17.83 -12.95 3.69
CA GLY A 11 18.39 -14.23 4.11
C GLY A 11 17.39 -15.37 3.97
N SER A 12 16.15 -15.20 4.43
CA SER A 12 15.12 -16.25 4.25
C SER A 12 14.79 -16.47 2.78
N LEU A 13 14.71 -15.40 1.96
CA LEU A 13 14.46 -15.52 0.53
C LEU A 13 15.61 -16.20 -0.23
N ALA A 14 16.86 -15.91 0.15
CA ALA A 14 18.03 -16.57 -0.44
C ALA A 14 18.05 -18.07 -0.14
N VAL A 15 17.73 -18.44 1.10
CA VAL A 15 17.60 -19.84 1.52
C VAL A 15 16.44 -20.51 0.77
N LEU A 16 15.29 -19.83 0.68
CA LEU A 16 14.11 -20.30 -0.05
C LEU A 16 14.42 -20.60 -1.52
N LEU A 17 15.02 -19.64 -2.23
CA LEU A 17 15.34 -19.76 -3.65
C LEU A 17 16.50 -20.74 -3.93
N SER A 18 17.34 -21.05 -2.93
CA SER A 18 18.37 -22.09 -3.04
C SER A 18 17.80 -23.50 -2.84
N LEU A 19 16.76 -23.64 -2.01
CA LEU A 19 16.09 -24.92 -1.74
C LEU A 19 15.06 -25.29 -2.80
N TYR A 20 14.42 -24.29 -3.43
CA TYR A 20 13.36 -24.53 -4.39
C TYR A 20 13.56 -23.69 -5.66
N PRO A 21 13.63 -24.32 -6.85
CA PRO A 21 13.92 -23.60 -8.09
C PRO A 21 12.84 -22.54 -8.34
N TRP A 22 13.26 -21.30 -8.57
CA TRP A 22 12.37 -20.13 -8.77
C TRP A 22 11.34 -20.31 -9.88
N ARG A 23 11.57 -21.25 -10.81
CA ARG A 23 10.65 -21.59 -11.91
C ARG A 23 9.40 -22.33 -11.46
N ASN A 24 9.44 -23.04 -10.33
CA ASN A 24 8.33 -23.88 -9.88
C ASN A 24 7.48 -23.21 -8.78
N VAL A 25 7.82 -21.98 -8.36
CA VAL A 25 7.21 -21.25 -7.22
C VAL A 25 5.75 -20.81 -7.47
N VAL A 26 5.09 -21.32 -8.51
CA VAL A 26 3.91 -20.65 -9.08
C VAL A 26 2.57 -21.37 -8.82
N GLU A 27 2.53 -22.51 -8.12
CA GLU A 27 1.27 -23.26 -7.99
C GLU A 27 0.80 -23.40 -6.53
N GLY A 28 -0.11 -22.51 -6.13
CA GLY A 28 -1.20 -22.84 -5.19
C GLY A 28 -0.95 -22.75 -3.68
N GLY A 29 0.21 -22.31 -3.18
CA GLY A 29 0.46 -22.25 -1.73
C GLY A 29 1.63 -21.36 -1.30
N SER A 30 1.79 -21.17 0.02
CA SER A 30 2.96 -20.46 0.57
C SER A 30 4.23 -21.24 0.25
N PRO A 31 5.21 -20.67 -0.45
CA PRO A 31 6.45 -21.35 -0.83
C PRO A 31 7.20 -21.95 0.37
N PHE A 32 7.11 -21.30 1.53
CA PHE A 32 7.67 -21.82 2.77
C PHE A 32 7.02 -23.15 3.17
N VAL A 33 5.68 -23.23 3.13
CA VAL A 33 4.93 -24.43 3.51
C VAL A 33 5.16 -25.56 2.49
N LEU A 34 5.21 -25.22 1.20
CA LEU A 34 5.46 -26.18 0.11
C LEU A 34 6.82 -26.88 0.24
N ILE A 35 7.87 -26.15 0.64
CA ILE A 35 9.21 -26.72 0.83
C ILE A 35 9.25 -27.69 2.01
N PHE A 36 8.62 -27.36 3.13
CA PHE A 36 8.61 -28.27 4.29
C PHE A 36 7.73 -29.51 4.08
N HIS A 37 6.70 -29.41 3.24
CA HIS A 37 5.99 -30.61 2.75
C HIS A 37 6.87 -31.46 1.83
N ALA A 38 7.70 -30.85 0.98
CA ALA A 38 8.62 -31.57 0.10
C ALA A 38 9.77 -32.28 0.84
N ILE A 39 10.08 -31.89 2.08
CA ILE A 39 11.12 -32.47 2.95
C ILE A 39 10.51 -33.51 3.94
N ASP A 40 9.29 -34.00 3.67
CA ASP A 40 8.61 -35.08 4.42
C ASP A 40 8.31 -34.78 5.90
N SER A 41 8.22 -33.50 6.29
CA SER A 41 7.86 -33.09 7.66
C SER A 41 6.50 -32.39 7.72
N ASN A 42 5.43 -33.17 7.61
CA ASN A 42 4.06 -32.68 7.71
C ASN A 42 3.77 -31.91 9.02
N ILE A 43 4.44 -32.28 10.12
CA ILE A 43 4.30 -31.60 11.42
C ILE A 43 4.87 -30.16 11.34
N VAL A 44 6.07 -30.00 10.76
CA VAL A 44 6.72 -28.69 10.62
C VAL A 44 5.95 -27.81 9.63
N ALA A 45 5.45 -28.39 8.54
CA ALA A 45 4.63 -27.68 7.56
C ALA A 45 3.33 -27.12 8.20
N ASN A 46 2.62 -27.93 8.99
CA ASN A 46 1.41 -27.50 9.70
C ASN A 46 1.69 -26.44 10.77
N ALA A 47 2.77 -26.58 11.54
CA ALA A 47 3.18 -25.59 12.53
C ALA A 47 3.50 -24.23 11.86
N LEU A 48 4.23 -24.24 10.75
CA LEU A 48 4.52 -23.03 9.98
C LEU A 48 3.27 -22.42 9.36
N ASN A 49 2.37 -23.23 8.82
CA ASN A 49 1.11 -22.74 8.29
C ASN A 49 0.30 -22.02 9.38
N LEU A 50 0.22 -22.57 10.59
CA LEU A 50 -0.42 -21.92 11.74
C LEU A 50 0.22 -20.57 12.07
N VAL A 51 1.55 -20.51 12.11
CA VAL A 51 2.29 -19.25 12.36
C VAL A 51 2.02 -18.23 11.25
N VAL A 52 2.05 -18.64 10.00
CA VAL A 52 1.79 -17.76 8.83
C VAL A 52 0.36 -17.23 8.84
N LEU A 53 -0.63 -18.09 9.12
CA LEU A 53 -2.03 -17.68 9.23
C LEU A 53 -2.25 -16.70 10.39
N THR A 54 -1.64 -16.97 11.55
CA THR A 54 -1.72 -16.08 12.72
C THR A 54 -1.07 -14.74 12.43
N ALA A 55 0.10 -14.73 11.78
CA ALA A 55 0.78 -13.50 11.36
C ALA A 55 -0.06 -12.72 10.33
N ALA A 56 -0.64 -13.40 9.34
CA ALA A 56 -1.51 -12.79 8.33
C ALA A 56 -2.75 -12.14 8.96
N LEU A 57 -3.40 -12.82 9.91
CA LEU A 57 -4.53 -12.27 10.67
C LEU A 57 -4.14 -11.03 11.48
N SER A 58 -2.97 -11.04 12.10
CA SER A 58 -2.45 -9.89 12.86
C SER A 58 -2.16 -8.66 11.98
N VAL A 59 -1.52 -8.88 10.83
CA VAL A 59 -1.28 -7.82 9.83
C VAL A 59 -2.61 -7.29 9.31
N TYR A 60 -3.57 -8.17 8.99
CA TYR A 60 -4.89 -7.77 8.51
C TYR A 60 -5.64 -6.88 9.50
N ASN A 61 -5.65 -7.24 10.79
CA ASN A 61 -6.27 -6.41 11.84
C ASN A 61 -5.65 -5.00 11.90
N SER A 62 -4.31 -4.92 11.81
CA SER A 62 -3.59 -3.65 11.80
C SER A 62 -3.92 -2.80 10.55
N CYS A 63 -4.00 -3.43 9.37
CA CYS A 63 -4.37 -2.77 8.12
C CYS A 63 -5.80 -2.19 8.18
N VAL A 64 -6.76 -2.96 8.67
CA VAL A 64 -8.16 -2.51 8.82
C VAL A 64 -8.26 -1.33 9.79
N TYR A 65 -7.52 -1.38 10.91
CA TYR A 65 -7.46 -0.29 11.86
C TYR A 65 -6.88 0.99 11.23
N CYS A 66 -5.72 0.88 10.56
CA CYS A 66 -5.08 2.01 9.88
C CYS A 66 -5.98 2.61 8.79
N ASN A 67 -6.64 1.78 7.98
CA ASN A 67 -7.55 2.25 6.93
C ASN A 67 -8.74 3.02 7.51
N SER A 68 -9.35 2.49 8.57
CA SER A 68 -10.47 3.14 9.25
C SER A 68 -10.10 4.50 9.83
N ARG A 69 -8.90 4.61 10.44
CA ARG A 69 -8.36 5.87 10.96
C ARG A 69 -7.99 6.85 9.85
N MET A 70 -7.41 6.39 8.74
CA MET A 70 -7.09 7.23 7.60
C MET A 70 -8.36 7.80 6.95
N LEU A 71 -9.39 6.95 6.79
CA LEU A 71 -10.68 7.37 6.26
C LEU A 71 -11.39 8.37 7.19
N PHE A 72 -11.30 8.16 8.50
CA PHE A 72 -11.78 9.13 9.50
C PHE A 72 -11.03 10.46 9.44
N GLY A 73 -9.70 10.44 9.30
CA GLY A 73 -8.88 11.66 9.14
C GLY A 73 -9.22 12.43 7.86
N LEU A 74 -9.47 11.71 6.76
CA LEU A 74 -9.99 12.33 5.53
C LEU A 74 -11.36 12.95 5.75
N ALA A 75 -12.25 12.32 6.52
CA ALA A 75 -13.55 12.90 6.86
C ALA A 75 -13.43 14.17 7.72
N GLN A 76 -12.47 14.22 8.67
CA GLN A 76 -12.16 15.42 9.47
C GLN A 76 -11.66 16.58 8.62
N GLN A 77 -10.85 16.30 7.60
CA GLN A 77 -10.37 17.30 6.64
C GLN A 77 -11.44 17.73 5.62
N GLY A 78 -12.70 17.26 5.77
CA GLY A 78 -13.77 17.51 4.80
C GLY A 78 -13.57 16.76 3.48
N ASN A 79 -12.60 15.84 3.41
CA ASN A 79 -12.20 15.05 2.25
C ASN A 79 -13.00 13.73 2.07
N ALA A 80 -13.87 13.37 3.02
CA ALA A 80 -14.77 12.21 2.91
C ALA A 80 -16.20 12.56 3.41
N PRO A 81 -17.25 11.80 3.06
CA PRO A 81 -18.63 12.10 3.48
C PRO A 81 -18.76 12.16 5.00
N ARG A 82 -19.51 13.16 5.50
CA ARG A 82 -19.67 13.44 6.95
C ARG A 82 -20.19 12.25 7.77
N ALA A 83 -20.82 11.26 7.12
CA ALA A 83 -21.22 10.00 7.76
C ALA A 83 -20.04 9.20 8.36
N LEU A 84 -18.82 9.40 7.84
CA LEU A 84 -17.59 8.76 8.33
C LEU A 84 -17.02 9.42 9.58
N LEU A 85 -17.53 10.59 10.00
CA LEU A 85 -17.13 11.28 11.23
C LEU A 85 -17.81 10.74 12.49
N ARG A 86 -18.81 9.86 12.34
CA ARG A 86 -19.49 9.27 13.49
C ARG A 86 -18.56 8.30 14.22
N VAL A 87 -18.15 8.71 15.41
CA VAL A 87 -17.38 7.90 16.37
C VAL A 87 -18.30 7.34 17.45
N ASN A 88 -18.04 6.11 17.88
CA ASN A 88 -18.73 5.53 19.04
C ASN A 88 -18.15 6.08 20.36
N HIS A 89 -18.81 5.80 21.49
CA HIS A 89 -18.40 6.20 22.85
C HIS A 89 -16.96 5.74 23.23
N ARG A 90 -16.42 4.73 22.53
CA ARG A 90 -15.04 4.23 22.70
C ARG A 90 -14.03 4.90 21.75
N GLY A 91 -14.41 5.94 21.01
CA GLY A 91 -13.54 6.64 20.05
C GLY A 91 -13.25 5.87 18.75
N ILE A 92 -14.04 4.82 18.46
CA ILE A 92 -13.87 3.98 17.27
C ILE A 92 -14.81 4.46 16.16
N PRO A 93 -14.31 4.76 14.94
CA PRO A 93 -15.14 5.17 13.80
C PRO A 93 -15.82 3.94 13.19
N LEU A 94 -16.97 3.53 13.76
CA LEU A 94 -17.69 2.32 13.37
C LEU A 94 -18.13 2.33 11.90
N THR A 95 -18.50 3.49 11.36
CA THR A 95 -18.91 3.61 9.95
C THR A 95 -17.74 3.39 9.01
N ALA A 96 -16.54 3.91 9.33
CA ALA A 96 -15.32 3.66 8.54
C ALA A 96 -14.86 2.19 8.63
N LEU A 97 -15.02 1.58 9.80
CA LEU A 97 -14.75 0.16 10.01
C LEU A 97 -15.72 -0.72 9.21
N ALA A 98 -17.01 -0.41 9.25
CA ALA A 98 -18.04 -1.13 8.49
C ALA A 98 -17.81 -1.03 6.97
N VAL A 99 -17.43 0.15 6.47
CA VAL A 99 -17.06 0.32 5.05
C VAL A 99 -15.87 -0.56 4.68
N SER A 100 -14.82 -0.59 5.52
CA SER A 100 -13.66 -1.46 5.29
C SER A 100 -14.04 -2.95 5.31
N ALA A 101 -14.91 -3.36 6.24
CA ALA A 101 -15.39 -4.74 6.35
C ALA A 101 -16.23 -5.15 5.13
N VAL A 102 -17.14 -4.28 4.67
CA VAL A 102 -17.95 -4.52 3.46
C VAL A 102 -17.07 -4.58 2.22
N ALA A 103 -16.07 -3.70 2.10
CA ALA A 103 -15.12 -3.73 1.00
C ALA A 103 -14.33 -5.06 0.97
N THR A 104 -13.86 -5.55 2.12
CA THR A 104 -13.23 -6.87 2.20
C THR A 104 -14.21 -7.99 1.84
N ALA A 105 -15.44 -7.96 2.35
CA ALA A 105 -16.45 -8.99 2.05
C ALA A 105 -16.75 -9.05 0.54
N LEU A 106 -16.90 -7.89 -0.11
CA LEU A 106 -17.04 -7.80 -1.56
C LEU A 106 -15.81 -8.38 -2.28
N CYS A 107 -14.61 -8.08 -1.80
CA CYS A 107 -13.37 -8.61 -2.36
C CYS A 107 -13.32 -10.16 -2.29
N VAL A 108 -13.74 -10.75 -1.17
CA VAL A 108 -13.85 -12.20 -1.00
C VAL A 108 -14.88 -12.80 -1.94
N VAL A 109 -16.06 -12.18 -2.07
CA VAL A 109 -17.11 -12.64 -2.99
C VAL A 109 -16.63 -12.59 -4.45
N ILE A 110 -15.97 -11.51 -4.85
CA ILE A 110 -15.40 -11.37 -6.20
C ILE A 110 -14.34 -12.46 -6.47
N ASN A 111 -13.50 -12.75 -5.48
CA ASN A 111 -12.50 -13.82 -5.60
C ASN A 111 -13.15 -15.21 -5.71
N TYR A 112 -14.29 -15.43 -5.03
CA TYR A 112 -15.04 -16.68 -5.13
C TYR A 112 -15.70 -16.87 -6.50
N VAL A 113 -16.24 -15.81 -7.11
CA VAL A 113 -16.95 -15.87 -8.40
C VAL A 113 -15.99 -15.95 -9.59
N MET A 114 -14.80 -15.33 -9.51
CA MET A 114 -13.79 -15.35 -10.58
C MET A 114 -12.39 -15.68 -10.03
N PRO A 115 -12.13 -16.95 -9.66
CA PRO A 115 -10.84 -17.36 -9.12
C PRO A 115 -9.72 -17.12 -10.13
N GLY A 116 -8.56 -16.65 -9.65
CA GLY A 116 -7.38 -16.36 -10.47
C GLY A 116 -7.42 -15.00 -11.18
N LYS A 117 -8.50 -14.67 -11.90
CA LYS A 117 -8.63 -13.37 -12.61
C LYS A 117 -8.86 -12.21 -11.65
N ALA A 118 -9.73 -12.39 -10.65
CA ALA A 118 -9.99 -11.38 -9.63
C ALA A 118 -8.72 -11.04 -8.84
N PHE A 119 -7.99 -12.07 -8.39
CA PHE A 119 -6.75 -11.90 -7.65
C PHE A 119 -5.70 -11.14 -8.47
N ALA A 120 -5.48 -11.51 -9.74
CA ALA A 120 -4.54 -10.81 -10.61
C ALA A 120 -4.92 -9.33 -10.80
N LEU A 121 -6.20 -9.03 -11.01
CA LEU A 121 -6.69 -7.65 -11.15
C LEU A 121 -6.54 -6.83 -9.85
N LEU A 122 -6.87 -7.42 -8.71
CA LEU A 122 -6.71 -6.79 -7.40
C LEU A 122 -5.24 -6.51 -7.09
N MET A 123 -4.35 -7.46 -7.38
CA MET A 123 -2.91 -7.27 -7.25
C MET A 123 -2.42 -6.15 -8.17
N ALA A 124 -2.90 -6.09 -9.41
CA ALA A 124 -2.57 -5.01 -10.34
C ALA A 124 -2.98 -3.63 -9.81
N LEU A 125 -4.19 -3.52 -9.24
CA LEU A 125 -4.69 -2.32 -8.58
C LEU A 125 -3.82 -1.90 -7.38
N VAL A 126 -3.45 -2.85 -6.52
CA VAL A 126 -2.63 -2.60 -5.33
C VAL A 126 -1.24 -2.12 -5.72
N VAL A 127 -0.60 -2.76 -6.71
CA VAL A 127 0.74 -2.35 -7.17
C VAL A 127 0.69 -0.97 -7.82
N ALA A 128 -0.33 -0.70 -8.65
CA ALA A 128 -0.53 0.63 -9.22
C ALA A 128 -0.68 1.72 -8.14
N ALA A 129 -1.53 1.48 -7.13
CA ALA A 129 -1.73 2.40 -6.01
C ALA A 129 -0.45 2.60 -5.19
N LEU A 130 0.33 1.54 -4.98
CA LEU A 130 1.60 1.60 -4.26
C LEU A 130 2.62 2.48 -4.99
N VAL A 131 2.76 2.30 -6.31
CA VAL A 131 3.64 3.14 -7.14
C VAL A 131 3.23 4.61 -7.07
N ILE A 132 1.93 4.90 -7.22
CA ILE A 132 1.41 6.27 -7.13
C ILE A 132 1.71 6.86 -5.75
N ASN A 133 1.52 6.10 -4.67
CA ASN A 133 1.79 6.56 -3.32
C ASN A 133 3.27 6.91 -3.13
N TRP A 134 4.18 6.05 -3.57
CA TRP A 134 5.63 6.33 -3.52
C TRP A 134 6.01 7.56 -4.35
N ALA A 135 5.49 7.68 -5.58
CA ALA A 135 5.69 8.87 -6.40
C ALA A 135 5.19 10.14 -5.70
N MET A 136 4.01 10.08 -5.09
CA MET A 136 3.40 11.20 -4.36
C MET A 136 4.22 11.57 -3.12
N ILE A 137 4.74 10.59 -2.36
CA ILE A 137 5.63 10.83 -1.22
C ILE A 137 6.90 11.53 -1.69
N CYS A 138 7.56 11.04 -2.74
CA CYS A 138 8.76 11.66 -3.29
C CYS A 138 8.50 13.11 -3.75
N ILE A 139 7.45 13.35 -4.52
CA ILE A 139 7.11 14.69 -5.03
C ILE A 139 6.74 15.64 -3.87
N THR A 140 5.96 15.16 -2.91
CA THR A 140 5.56 15.96 -1.73
C THR A 140 6.79 16.29 -0.89
N HIS A 141 7.72 15.36 -0.72
CA HIS A 141 8.98 15.60 -0.03
C HIS A 141 9.83 16.67 -0.74
N LEU A 142 9.94 16.64 -2.08
CA LEU A 142 10.59 17.72 -2.85
C LEU A 142 9.89 19.08 -2.64
N LYS A 143 8.56 19.11 -2.73
CA LYS A 143 7.77 20.35 -2.59
C LYS A 143 7.85 20.92 -1.17
N PHE A 144 7.73 20.07 -0.16
CA PHE A 144 7.83 20.45 1.24
C PHE A 144 9.18 21.08 1.53
N ARG A 145 10.27 20.49 1.04
CA ARG A 145 11.62 21.06 1.25
C ARG A 145 11.81 22.39 0.52
N ARG A 146 11.29 22.52 -0.71
CA ARG A 146 11.29 23.80 -1.44
C ARG A 146 10.49 24.88 -0.70
N ALA A 147 9.35 24.52 -0.09
CA ALA A 147 8.56 25.44 0.72
C ALA A 147 9.30 25.85 2.01
N MET A 148 9.93 24.90 2.69
CA MET A 148 10.73 25.16 3.91
C MET A 148 11.96 26.03 3.63
N GLN A 149 12.64 25.80 2.50
CA GLN A 149 13.74 26.66 2.04
C GLN A 149 13.28 28.09 1.75
N ARG A 150 12.11 28.27 1.11
CA ARG A 150 11.51 29.59 0.89
C ARG A 150 11.09 30.27 2.20
N ALA A 151 10.70 29.51 3.21
CA ALA A 151 10.34 30.00 4.53
C ALA A 151 11.53 30.23 5.46
N GLY A 152 12.78 30.04 5.00
CA GLY A 152 13.99 30.25 5.79
C GLY A 152 14.17 29.32 7.00
N LYS A 153 13.34 28.27 7.13
CA LYS A 153 13.34 27.35 8.28
C LYS A 153 14.18 26.11 7.97
N VAL A 154 15.21 25.86 8.75
CA VAL A 154 16.01 24.63 8.69
C VAL A 154 15.22 23.45 9.29
N THR A 155 15.13 22.35 8.54
CA THR A 155 14.47 21.13 9.00
C THR A 155 15.31 20.41 10.05
N ALA A 156 14.71 20.01 11.18
CA ALA A 156 15.38 19.35 12.30
C ALA A 156 16.08 18.03 11.94
N PHE A 157 15.63 17.34 10.87
CA PHE A 157 16.28 16.13 10.35
C PHE A 157 16.64 16.34 8.88
N GLN A 158 17.92 16.61 8.63
CA GLN A 158 18.41 16.79 7.25
C GLN A 158 18.61 15.42 6.61
N SER A 159 17.83 15.10 5.57
CA SER A 159 18.06 13.87 4.80
C SER A 159 19.47 13.89 4.17
N PHE A 160 20.27 12.87 4.48
CA PHE A 160 21.57 12.65 3.86
C PHE A 160 21.42 12.58 2.33
N ALA A 161 22.20 13.38 1.58
CA ALA A 161 22.24 13.44 0.12
C ALA A 161 20.99 13.98 -0.63
N TYR A 162 20.31 15.00 -0.10
CA TYR A 162 19.37 15.77 -0.93
C TYR A 162 20.13 16.62 -1.97
N PRO A 163 19.67 16.74 -3.24
CA PRO A 163 18.44 16.22 -3.85
C PRO A 163 18.59 14.86 -4.55
N LEU A 164 19.77 14.25 -4.51
CA LEU A 164 20.11 13.02 -5.25
C LEU A 164 19.20 11.84 -4.87
N THR A 165 18.93 11.65 -3.57
CA THR A 165 18.18 10.49 -3.07
C THR A 165 16.74 10.42 -3.61
N ASN A 166 16.05 11.57 -3.72
CA ASN A 166 14.69 11.57 -4.25
C ASN A 166 14.65 11.32 -5.77
N TRP A 167 15.63 11.86 -6.51
CA TRP A 167 15.76 11.60 -7.95
C TRP A 167 16.12 10.15 -8.24
N LEU A 168 17.02 9.56 -7.43
CA LEU A 168 17.35 8.15 -7.50
C LEU A 168 16.11 7.28 -7.22
N CYS A 169 15.29 7.65 -6.24
CA CYS A 169 14.04 6.94 -5.94
C CYS A 169 13.02 7.04 -7.09
N LEU A 170 12.86 8.22 -7.69
CA LEU A 170 11.98 8.40 -8.86
C LEU A 170 12.49 7.63 -10.09
N LEU A 171 13.80 7.63 -10.33
CA LEU A 171 14.42 6.85 -11.40
C LEU A 171 14.22 5.35 -11.17
N PHE A 172 14.41 4.88 -9.94
CA PHE A 172 14.18 3.49 -9.56
C PHE A 172 12.71 3.09 -9.74
N LEU A 173 11.77 3.95 -9.36
CA LEU A 173 10.34 3.73 -9.57
C LEU A 173 9.99 3.68 -11.06
N ALA A 174 10.59 4.55 -11.88
CA ALA A 174 10.42 4.54 -13.33
C ALA A 174 11.01 3.26 -13.95
N ALA A 175 12.15 2.78 -13.46
CA ALA A 175 12.74 1.51 -13.90
C ALA A 175 11.83 0.32 -13.56
N ILE A 176 11.24 0.28 -12.36
CA ILE A 176 10.25 -0.74 -11.97
C ILE A 176 9.07 -0.70 -12.94
N LEU A 177 8.51 0.48 -13.23
CA LEU A 177 7.41 0.61 -14.19
C LEU A 177 7.79 0.13 -15.60
N GLY A 178 9.03 0.39 -16.02
CA GLY A 178 9.59 -0.14 -17.26
C GLY A 178 9.55 -1.67 -17.26
N VAL A 179 10.16 -2.32 -16.27
CA VAL A 179 10.16 -3.79 -16.16
C VAL A 179 8.73 -4.34 -16.11
N MET A 180 7.84 -3.74 -15.33
CA MET A 180 6.43 -4.13 -15.25
C MET A 180 5.70 -4.02 -16.59
N TYR A 181 6.05 -3.04 -17.42
CA TYR A 181 5.46 -2.89 -18.75
C TYR A 181 5.93 -3.99 -19.71
N LEU A 182 7.19 -4.40 -19.62
CA LEU A 182 7.73 -5.50 -20.41
C LEU A 182 7.12 -6.85 -20.03
N THR A 183 6.76 -7.06 -18.76
CA THR A 183 6.16 -8.32 -18.27
C THR A 183 4.64 -8.39 -18.56
N PRO A 184 4.15 -9.35 -19.38
CA PRO A 184 2.75 -9.41 -19.81
C PRO A 184 1.73 -9.49 -18.67
N ASP A 185 2.02 -10.29 -17.63
CA ASP A 185 1.08 -10.55 -16.52
C ASP A 185 0.78 -9.32 -15.67
N ILE A 186 1.76 -8.42 -15.51
CA ILE A 186 1.65 -7.24 -14.64
C ILE A 186 1.53 -5.92 -15.42
N ARG A 187 1.57 -5.97 -16.76
CA ARG A 187 1.37 -4.81 -17.66
C ARG A 187 0.04 -4.11 -17.42
N ILE A 188 -1.00 -4.88 -17.09
CA ILE A 188 -2.34 -4.34 -16.77
C ILE A 188 -2.24 -3.31 -15.63
N SER A 189 -1.40 -3.56 -14.62
CA SER A 189 -1.15 -2.63 -13.51
C SER A 189 -0.65 -1.28 -13.99
N VAL A 190 0.29 -1.27 -14.96
CA VAL A 190 0.89 -0.04 -15.50
C VAL A 190 -0.14 0.77 -16.29
N CYS A 191 -0.96 0.09 -17.10
CA CYS A 191 -2.03 0.74 -17.86
C CYS A 191 -3.13 1.30 -16.94
N LEU A 192 -3.37 0.68 -15.79
CA LEU A 192 -4.34 1.16 -14.81
C LEU A 192 -3.93 2.45 -14.10
N ILE A 193 -2.62 2.71 -13.94
CA ILE A 193 -2.09 3.91 -13.26
C ILE A 193 -2.65 5.21 -13.86
N PRO A 194 -2.53 5.50 -15.17
CA PRO A 194 -3.05 6.75 -15.74
C PRO A 194 -4.58 6.82 -15.67
N VAL A 195 -5.29 5.71 -15.87
CA VAL A 195 -6.76 5.66 -15.72
C VAL A 195 -7.17 6.06 -14.30
N TRP A 196 -6.49 5.51 -13.30
CA TRP A 196 -6.74 5.82 -11.90
C TRP A 196 -6.42 7.28 -11.56
N LEU A 197 -5.30 7.80 -12.06
CA LEU A 197 -4.94 9.22 -11.89
C LEU A 197 -5.97 10.16 -12.54
N LEU A 198 -6.53 9.80 -13.70
CA LEU A 198 -7.59 10.57 -14.35
C LEU A 198 -8.88 10.55 -13.53
N ILE A 199 -9.27 9.40 -12.98
CA ILE A 199 -10.44 9.29 -12.08
C ILE A 199 -10.25 10.17 -10.85
N LEU A 200 -9.07 10.14 -10.22
CA LEU A 200 -8.76 10.99 -9.07
C LEU A 200 -8.75 12.48 -9.44
N ALA A 201 -8.20 12.84 -10.60
CA ALA A 201 -8.20 14.21 -11.09
C ALA A 201 -9.62 14.71 -11.36
N ALA A 202 -10.47 13.90 -11.99
CA ALA A 202 -11.88 14.21 -12.22
C ALA A 202 -12.64 14.39 -10.89
N GLY A 203 -12.44 13.48 -9.94
CA GLY A 203 -13.02 13.58 -8.59
C GLY A 203 -12.58 14.84 -7.84
N TYR A 204 -11.29 15.21 -7.95
CA TYR A 204 -10.78 16.44 -7.37
C TYR A 204 -11.38 17.69 -8.01
N LEU A 205 -11.53 17.73 -9.34
CA LEU A 205 -12.10 18.86 -10.07
C LEU A 205 -13.60 19.05 -9.77
N LEU A 206 -14.38 17.96 -9.73
CA LEU A 206 -15.80 17.99 -9.36
C LEU A 206 -16.01 18.49 -7.93
N ARG A 207 -15.11 18.10 -7.02
CA ARG A 207 -15.15 18.56 -5.63
C ARG A 207 -14.68 19.99 -5.45
N ARG A 208 -13.67 20.44 -6.19
CA ARG A 208 -13.20 21.85 -6.16
C ARG A 208 -14.30 22.83 -6.57
N LYS A 209 -15.24 22.39 -7.41
CA LYS A 209 -16.46 23.16 -7.73
C LYS A 209 -17.49 23.21 -6.58
N SER A 210 -17.41 22.30 -5.61
CA SER A 210 -18.39 22.15 -4.51
C SER A 210 -17.83 22.51 -3.12
N ALA A 211 -16.53 22.83 -3.00
CA ALA A 211 -15.89 23.16 -1.74
C ALA A 211 -15.79 24.70 -1.56
N PRO A 212 -16.23 25.25 -0.41
CA PRO A 212 -15.87 26.62 -0.02
C PRO A 212 -14.35 26.73 0.10
N ALA A 213 -13.82 27.92 -0.21
CA ALA A 213 -12.39 28.23 -0.30
C ALA A 213 -11.56 27.68 0.89
N PRO A 214 -10.29 27.27 0.65
CA PRO A 214 -9.42 26.77 1.70
C PRO A 214 -9.26 27.81 2.81
N VAL A 215 -9.35 27.35 4.06
CA VAL A 215 -9.05 28.12 5.29
C VAL A 215 -7.55 28.47 5.29
N ALA A 216 -7.19 29.47 4.51
CA ALA A 216 -6.01 30.28 4.74
C ALA A 216 -6.46 31.48 5.58
N ALA A 217 -5.74 31.73 6.68
CA ALA A 217 -5.95 32.80 7.67
C ALA A 217 -6.86 32.48 8.87
N LEU A 218 -6.40 31.60 9.77
CA LEU A 218 -6.75 31.66 11.21
C LEU A 218 -5.53 31.30 12.09
N GLU A 219 -4.33 31.73 11.69
CA GLU A 219 -3.11 31.64 12.52
C GLU A 219 -2.42 33.01 12.64
N GLU A 220 -3.21 34.07 12.61
CA GLU A 220 -2.83 35.39 13.15
C GLU A 220 -4.01 35.93 13.97
N ARG A 221 -4.05 35.56 15.24
CA ARG A 221 -4.50 36.39 16.37
C ARG A 221 -4.16 35.73 17.70
#